data_AF-A0A6A2YXE5-F1
#
_entry.id   AF-A0A6A2YXE5-F1
#
_cell.length_a   1.000
_cell.length_b   1.000
_cell.length_c   1.000
_cell.angle_alpha   90.00
_cell.angle_beta   90.00
_cell.angle_gamma   90.00
#
_symmetry.space_group_name_H-M   'P 1'
#
loop_
_entity.id
_entity.type
_entity.pdbx_description
1 polymer ?
#
loop_
_entity_poly.entity_id
_entity_poly.type
_entity_poly.pdbx_seq_one_letter_code
_entity_poly.pdbx_strand_id
1 'polypeptide(L)'
;MKPRSILAVLVVMLLCTEAVLVHGDNKGGNGNGNGNGNGNGNGNGNRNGNGNGNGNSNGNGNGNGNGNGNGNGNGNGNGNGNGNGNGNVNGNGNGNGNGNGNGNGNGNGNGNGNGNGNSNGNGNGTGNGNGNGNGNDNGNGNGNGNGNGNGNGTNNNNGKENGGKKYDDEVDYDHLSPSKSGQERAYCKAKGDCYHQTLVCPSECPQRKPKHNKKQKGCHINCASKCEATCKWRKPECDGYGSICYDPRFIGGDGVMFYFHGAKDGNFAIVSDDKLQINAHFIGTRPQGRTRDFTWVQALAVIFDSLTLVIGANRVSHWDDNIDALSVRWDGDTVNIPYDAEAEWRNGQVLIERTDERNNILVKVSGSVEIYIRVRPIGKKENRVHKYQLPDDNAFAHLETQFKFSNLSDDVEGVLGKTYRPGYVSPVKRGVPMPIMGGEDKYQTPSLFSTFCKSCRFQRPSVSVARI
;
A
#
# COMPACT_ATOMS: atom_id res chain seq x y z
N MET A 1 -19.72 60.41 92.84
CA MET A 1 -19.86 59.30 93.81
C MET A 1 -18.54 58.54 93.85
N LYS A 2 -18.08 58.26 95.07
CA LYS A 2 -16.73 57.85 95.52
C LYS A 2 -16.46 56.33 95.24
N PRO A 3 -15.24 55.77 95.45
CA PRO A 3 -14.03 55.96 94.63
C PRO A 3 -13.17 54.66 94.53
N ARG A 4 -11.94 54.75 93.99
CA ARG A 4 -10.71 54.03 94.42
C ARG A 4 -10.62 52.50 94.20
N SER A 5 -9.67 52.03 93.36
CA SER A 5 -8.30 51.62 93.76
C SER A 5 -8.29 50.19 94.34
N ILE A 6 -7.49 49.21 93.89
CA ILE A 6 -6.02 49.03 93.98
C ILE A 6 -5.80 47.57 93.45
N LEU A 7 -4.96 47.30 92.46
CA LEU A 7 -3.51 47.00 92.57
C LEU A 7 -3.25 45.83 93.57
N ALA A 8 -2.74 44.66 93.21
CA ALA A 8 -1.33 44.41 92.95
C ALA A 8 -1.16 42.89 92.71
N VAL A 9 -0.57 42.46 91.58
CA VAL A 9 0.87 42.18 91.35
C VAL A 9 1.26 40.75 91.72
N LEU A 10 1.67 39.96 90.73
CA LEU A 10 3.00 39.32 90.67
C LEU A 10 3.24 38.85 89.21
N VAL A 11 4.13 39.51 88.44
CA VAL A 11 5.57 39.17 88.22
C VAL A 11 5.68 38.02 87.19
N VAL A 12 6.23 38.16 85.97
CA VAL A 12 7.63 38.37 85.54
C VAL A 12 7.57 38.70 84.01
N MET A 13 8.00 39.87 83.55
CA MET A 13 9.23 40.08 82.73
C MET A 13 9.43 39.10 81.56
N LEU A 14 9.17 39.52 80.32
CA LEU A 14 10.17 39.81 79.26
C LEU A 14 9.53 39.88 77.85
N LEU A 15 9.61 41.09 77.28
CA LEU A 15 9.87 41.45 75.87
C LEU A 15 8.87 41.08 74.75
N CYS A 16 8.37 42.17 74.12
CA CYS A 16 8.30 42.47 72.68
C CYS A 16 7.87 41.33 71.74
N THR A 17 6.88 41.45 70.87
CA THR A 17 6.23 42.60 70.23
C THR A 17 5.12 41.99 69.38
N GLU A 18 3.99 42.69 69.34
CA GLU A 18 2.92 42.65 68.34
C GLU A 18 2.60 41.35 67.57
N ALA A 19 1.41 40.84 67.91
CA ALA A 19 0.39 40.33 67.02
C ALA A 19 0.84 39.60 65.75
N VAL A 20 0.83 38.28 65.82
CA VAL A 20 0.17 37.50 64.77
C VAL A 20 -0.66 36.41 65.46
N LEU A 21 -1.98 36.62 65.49
CA LEU A 21 -2.90 35.49 65.44
C LEU A 21 -2.54 34.72 64.16
N VAL A 22 -2.01 33.51 64.32
CA VAL A 22 -2.33 32.47 63.36
C VAL A 22 -3.44 31.63 64.01
N HIS A 23 -4.64 32.18 64.21
CA HIS A 23 -5.70 31.89 63.24
C HIS A 23 -5.10 31.62 61.87
N GLY A 24 -5.16 30.37 61.42
CA GLY A 24 -5.12 30.09 59.99
C GLY A 24 -6.36 30.68 59.32
N ASP A 25 -6.54 32.00 59.43
CA ASP A 25 -7.42 32.75 58.57
C ASP A 25 -6.80 32.64 57.20
N ASN A 26 -7.47 31.85 56.37
CA ASN A 26 -7.25 31.73 54.95
C ASN A 26 -7.54 33.11 54.34
N LYS A 27 -6.61 34.06 54.49
CA LYS A 27 -6.80 35.43 53.98
C LYS A 27 -6.58 35.43 52.48
N GLY A 28 -7.71 35.45 51.77
CA GLY A 28 -7.82 35.87 50.38
C GLY A 28 -7.25 37.27 50.18
N GLY A 29 -5.99 37.36 49.77
CA GLY A 29 -5.34 38.62 49.41
C GLY A 29 -5.25 38.80 47.89
N ASN A 30 -5.72 39.94 47.38
CA ASN A 30 -5.43 40.36 46.02
C ASN A 30 -4.11 41.14 45.97
N GLY A 31 -3.09 40.57 45.33
CA GLY A 31 -1.80 41.22 45.16
C GLY A 31 -0.96 40.60 44.05
N ASN A 32 -0.24 41.45 43.31
CA ASN A 32 0.76 41.04 42.33
C ASN A 32 2.12 40.91 43.02
N GLY A 33 2.68 39.71 43.02
CA GLY A 33 3.99 39.44 43.60
C GLY A 33 4.45 38.01 43.35
N ASN A 34 5.76 37.81 43.24
CA ASN A 34 6.38 36.50 43.13
C ASN A 34 6.70 35.95 44.52
N GLY A 35 6.24 34.74 44.83
CA GLY A 35 6.50 34.10 46.11
C GLY A 35 6.04 32.65 46.16
N ASN A 36 6.66 31.85 47.03
CA ASN A 36 6.23 30.48 47.32
C ASN A 36 5.36 30.47 48.58
N GLY A 37 4.11 30.03 48.47
CA GLY A 37 3.21 29.94 49.60
C GLY A 37 1.88 29.31 49.23
N ASN A 38 1.28 28.57 50.17
CA ASN A 38 -0.06 28.00 50.01
C ASN A 38 -1.11 28.98 50.52
N GLY A 39 -2.08 29.34 49.68
CA GLY A 39 -3.14 30.26 50.07
C GLY A 39 -4.13 30.55 48.93
N ASN A 40 -5.37 30.86 49.27
CA ASN A 40 -6.37 31.27 48.29
C ASN A 40 -6.23 32.77 48.01
N GLY A 41 -6.38 33.22 46.76
CA GLY A 41 -6.37 34.66 46.45
C GLY A 41 -6.26 34.98 44.95
N ASN A 42 -6.84 36.10 44.51
CA ASN A 42 -6.83 36.48 43.09
C ASN A 42 -5.69 37.46 42.79
N GLY A 43 -4.82 37.16 41.83
CA GLY A 43 -3.75 38.10 41.45
C GLY A 43 -2.85 37.56 40.35
N ASN A 44 -2.11 38.45 39.69
CA ASN A 44 -1.17 38.09 38.63
C ASN A 44 0.27 38.04 39.16
N GLY A 45 0.98 36.96 38.88
CA GLY A 45 2.39 36.79 39.29
C GLY A 45 2.87 35.36 39.14
N ASN A 46 4.18 35.11 39.29
CA ASN A 46 4.72 33.76 39.27
C ASN A 46 4.73 33.19 40.69
N ARG A 47 3.89 32.20 40.96
CA ARG A 47 3.79 31.55 42.28
C ARG A 47 4.00 30.05 42.15
N ASN A 48 4.82 29.48 43.02
CA ASN A 48 4.86 28.02 43.22
C ASN A 48 4.25 27.69 44.59
N GLY A 49 3.12 26.99 44.59
CA GLY A 49 2.38 26.66 45.83
C GLY A 49 0.97 26.14 45.54
N ASN A 50 0.36 25.49 46.53
CA ASN A 50 -0.99 24.94 46.42
C ASN A 50 -2.02 25.95 46.93
N GLY A 51 -3.04 26.27 46.13
CA GLY A 51 -4.10 27.19 46.52
C GLY A 51 -5.16 27.39 45.45
N ASN A 52 -6.35 27.83 45.84
CA ASN A 52 -7.45 28.14 44.92
C ASN A 52 -7.55 29.65 44.69
N GLY A 53 -7.55 30.10 43.43
CA GLY A 53 -7.69 31.52 43.11
C GLY A 53 -7.85 31.77 41.61
N ASN A 54 -8.38 32.95 41.25
CA ASN A 54 -8.50 33.39 39.88
C ASN A 54 -7.42 34.42 39.55
N GLY A 55 -6.62 34.19 38.51
CA GLY A 55 -5.59 35.14 38.06
C GLY A 55 -4.67 34.57 37.00
N ASN A 56 -4.01 35.44 36.24
CA ASN A 56 -3.03 35.03 35.24
C ASN A 56 -1.67 34.84 35.91
N SER A 57 -1.25 33.60 36.09
CA SER A 57 -0.02 33.26 36.80
C SER A 57 0.79 32.19 36.05
N ASN A 58 2.12 32.32 36.04
CA ASN A 58 3.00 31.25 35.56
C ASN A 58 3.72 30.62 36.75
N GLY A 59 3.52 29.32 36.99
CA GLY A 59 4.18 28.65 38.10
C GLY A 59 3.71 27.21 38.29
N ASN A 60 4.37 26.49 39.19
CA ASN A 60 4.08 25.08 39.46
C ASN A 60 3.37 24.92 40.81
N GLY A 61 2.18 24.32 40.81
CA GLY A 61 1.41 24.11 42.03
C GLY A 61 0.10 23.37 41.79
N ASN A 62 -0.46 22.74 42.84
CA ASN A 62 -1.74 22.05 42.75
C ASN A 62 -2.86 22.93 43.32
N GLY A 63 -3.89 23.23 42.53
CA GLY A 63 -4.97 24.10 42.97
C GLY A 63 -6.10 24.23 41.95
N ASN A 64 -7.29 24.60 42.41
CA ASN A 64 -8.45 24.86 41.54
C ASN A 64 -8.64 26.36 41.34
N GLY A 65 -8.67 26.82 40.09
CA GLY A 65 -8.77 28.24 39.78
C GLY A 65 -9.07 28.53 38.32
N ASN A 66 -9.67 29.70 38.03
CA ASN A 66 -9.87 30.18 36.66
C ASN A 66 -8.88 31.30 36.32
N GLY A 67 -8.04 31.08 35.32
CA GLY A 67 -7.06 32.08 34.90
C GLY A 67 -6.22 31.62 33.71
N ASN A 68 -5.60 32.56 33.00
CA ASN A 68 -4.75 32.27 31.85
C ASN A 68 -3.28 32.28 32.26
N GLY A 69 -2.57 31.18 32.10
CA GLY A 69 -1.17 31.09 32.52
C GLY A 69 -0.48 29.80 32.11
N ASN A 70 0.86 29.82 32.11
CA ASN A 70 1.69 28.67 31.77
C ASN A 70 2.34 28.08 33.01
N GLY A 71 2.08 26.81 33.32
CA GLY A 71 2.58 26.19 34.55
C GLY A 71 2.38 24.67 34.58
N ASN A 72 3.16 23.96 35.40
CA ASN A 72 2.99 22.53 35.61
C ASN A 72 2.36 22.24 36.97
N GLY A 73 1.19 21.61 37.01
CA GLY A 73 0.47 21.37 38.25
C GLY A 73 -0.80 20.56 38.09
N ASN A 74 -1.25 19.90 39.17
CA ASN A 74 -2.49 19.13 39.17
C ASN A 74 -3.63 19.96 39.75
N GLY A 75 -4.66 20.25 38.96
CA GLY A 75 -5.77 21.10 39.40
C GLY A 75 -6.93 21.18 38.41
N ASN A 76 -8.13 21.46 38.89
CA ASN A 76 -9.32 21.66 38.06
C ASN A 76 -9.60 23.16 37.89
N GLY A 77 -9.73 23.63 36.64
CA GLY A 77 -9.91 25.05 36.37
C GLY A 77 -10.41 25.36 34.97
N ASN A 78 -10.98 26.54 34.76
CA ASN A 78 -11.30 27.05 33.42
C ASN A 78 -10.34 28.19 33.06
N GLY A 79 -9.54 28.02 32.00
CA GLY A 79 -8.58 29.03 31.57
C GLY A 79 -7.78 28.61 30.34
N ASN A 80 -7.21 29.60 29.64
CA ASN A 80 -6.36 29.39 28.47
C ASN A 80 -4.89 29.45 28.88
N GLY A 81 -4.15 28.35 28.72
CA GLY A 81 -2.77 28.27 29.18
C GLY A 81 -2.03 27.05 28.65
N ASN A 82 -0.70 27.15 28.55
CA ASN A 82 0.16 26.03 28.15
C ASN A 82 0.87 25.44 29.37
N GLY A 83 0.62 24.18 29.69
CA GLY A 83 1.15 23.55 30.90
C GLY A 83 1.05 22.03 30.93
N ASN A 84 1.92 21.37 31.69
CA ASN A 84 1.86 19.92 31.90
C ASN A 84 1.29 19.59 33.29
N GLY A 85 0.18 18.89 33.36
CA GLY A 85 -0.48 18.60 34.64
C GLY A 85 -1.70 17.69 34.54
N ASN A 86 -2.04 16.99 35.62
CA ASN A 86 -3.24 16.16 35.68
C ASN A 86 -4.39 16.93 36.31
N GLY A 87 -5.46 17.17 35.54
CA GLY A 87 -6.65 17.85 36.05
C GLY A 87 -7.70 18.09 34.97
N ASN A 88 -8.92 18.37 35.39
CA ASN A 88 -10.03 18.66 34.48
C ASN A 88 -10.03 20.14 34.12
N VAL A 89 -9.67 20.46 32.87
CA VAL A 89 -9.55 21.84 32.40
C VAL A 89 -10.57 22.13 31.30
N ASN A 90 -11.34 23.21 31.38
CA ASN A 90 -12.08 23.71 30.20
C ASN A 90 -11.48 25.03 29.72
N GLY A 91 -10.83 25.00 28.55
CA GLY A 91 -10.20 26.18 27.95
C GLY A 91 -9.28 25.81 26.79
N ASN A 92 -8.78 26.81 26.07
CA ASN A 92 -7.90 26.62 24.92
C ASN A 92 -6.43 26.72 25.34
N GLY A 93 -5.66 25.66 25.13
CA GLY A 93 -4.24 25.62 25.53
C GLY A 93 -3.52 24.37 25.04
N ASN A 94 -2.19 24.46 24.92
CA ASN A 94 -1.33 23.34 24.52
C ASN A 94 -0.60 22.78 25.74
N GLY A 95 -0.79 21.50 26.06
CA GLY A 95 -0.21 20.90 27.27
C GLY A 95 -0.21 19.38 27.28
N ASN A 96 0.71 18.76 28.02
CA ASN A 96 0.73 17.30 28.22
C ASN A 96 0.22 16.94 29.61
N GLY A 97 -0.89 16.21 29.71
CA GLY A 97 -1.52 15.91 30.99
C GLY A 97 -2.68 14.91 30.91
N ASN A 98 -2.91 14.15 31.98
CA ASN A 98 -4.07 13.25 32.07
C ASN A 98 -5.24 13.96 32.75
N GLY A 99 -6.34 14.16 32.05
CA GLY A 99 -7.53 14.81 32.61
C GLY A 99 -8.69 14.90 31.63
N ASN A 100 -9.91 15.13 32.14
CA ASN A 100 -11.11 15.27 31.32
C ASN A 100 -11.45 16.75 31.11
N GLY A 101 -11.61 17.19 29.88
CA GLY A 101 -11.81 18.62 29.59
C GLY A 101 -12.41 18.91 28.23
N ASN A 102 -13.10 20.05 28.10
CA ASN A 102 -13.60 20.58 26.83
C ASN A 102 -12.80 21.82 26.43
N GLY A 103 -12.10 21.76 25.30
CA GLY A 103 -11.26 22.87 24.83
C GLY A 103 -10.54 22.60 23.52
N ASN A 104 -10.15 23.65 22.79
CA ASN A 104 -9.35 23.53 21.56
C ASN A 104 -7.86 23.70 21.89
N GLY A 105 -7.07 22.65 21.68
CA GLY A 105 -5.65 22.64 22.00
C GLY A 105 -4.90 21.41 21.51
N ASN A 106 -3.58 21.52 21.35
CA ASN A 106 -2.69 20.42 20.98
C ASN A 106 -1.95 19.89 22.21
N GLY A 107 -2.04 18.60 22.49
CA GLY A 107 -1.47 18.02 23.71
C GLY A 107 -1.37 16.50 23.73
N ASN A 108 -0.40 15.95 24.48
CA ASN A 108 -0.28 14.50 24.68
C ASN A 108 -0.75 14.12 26.09
N GLY A 109 -1.77 13.27 26.19
CA GLY A 109 -2.31 12.86 27.48
C GLY A 109 -3.46 11.87 27.39
N ASN A 110 -3.71 11.14 28.47
CA ASN A 110 -4.84 10.20 28.59
C ASN A 110 -6.02 10.89 29.27
N GLY A 111 -7.13 11.07 28.56
CA GLY A 111 -8.32 11.72 29.11
C GLY A 111 -9.49 11.76 28.14
N ASN A 112 -10.71 11.91 28.66
CA ASN A 112 -11.93 12.03 27.86
C ASN A 112 -12.32 13.50 27.71
N GLY A 113 -12.49 13.97 26.47
CA GLY A 113 -12.79 15.39 26.22
C GLY A 113 -13.46 15.67 24.88
N ASN A 114 -14.19 16.79 24.79
CA ASN A 114 -14.75 17.29 23.54
C ASN A 114 -14.04 18.58 23.10
N GLY A 115 -13.36 18.56 21.95
CA GLY A 115 -12.63 19.71 21.44
C GLY A 115 -11.96 19.47 20.09
N ASN A 116 -11.62 20.55 19.37
CA ASN A 116 -10.87 20.49 18.11
C ASN A 116 -9.37 20.74 18.40
N GLY A 117 -8.53 19.74 18.13
CA GLY A 117 -7.08 19.85 18.30
C GLY A 117 -6.33 18.55 17.96
N ASN A 118 -5.01 18.61 17.81
CA ASN A 118 -4.17 17.44 17.55
C ASN A 118 -3.63 16.86 18.85
N SER A 119 -3.99 15.62 19.18
CA SER A 119 -3.57 14.96 20.42
C SER A 119 -2.96 13.57 20.20
N ASN A 120 -1.93 13.20 20.97
CA ASN A 120 -1.48 11.82 21.06
C ASN A 120 -1.69 11.28 22.49
N GLY A 121 -2.61 10.33 22.66
CA GLY A 121 -2.87 9.69 23.96
C GLY A 121 -4.09 8.77 23.93
N ASN A 122 -4.33 8.01 25.01
CA ASN A 122 -5.45 7.08 25.13
C ASN A 122 -6.63 7.76 25.85
N GLY A 123 -7.75 7.96 25.15
CA GLY A 123 -8.95 8.56 25.70
C GLY A 123 -10.11 8.52 24.70
N ASN A 124 -11.35 8.71 25.16
CA ASN A 124 -12.54 8.78 24.32
C ASN A 124 -12.99 10.25 24.19
N GLY A 125 -13.11 10.76 22.97
CA GLY A 125 -13.55 12.14 22.73
C GLY A 125 -14.46 12.32 21.51
N THR A 126 -15.09 13.49 21.43
CA THR A 126 -15.82 13.93 20.21
C THR A 126 -15.32 15.30 19.76
N GLY A 127 -14.77 15.37 18.53
CA GLY A 127 -14.16 16.58 17.98
C GLY A 127 -13.46 16.36 16.63
N ASN A 128 -13.08 17.44 15.94
CA ASN A 128 -12.32 17.39 14.69
C ASN A 128 -10.83 17.67 14.95
N GLY A 129 -9.97 16.67 14.78
CA GLY A 129 -8.54 16.78 15.05
C GLY A 129 -7.73 15.60 14.52
N ASN A 130 -6.40 15.76 14.34
CA ASN A 130 -5.51 14.67 13.92
C ASN A 130 -4.71 14.15 15.13
N GLY A 131 -4.80 12.84 15.42
CA GLY A 131 -4.16 12.28 16.61
C GLY A 131 -3.81 10.79 16.51
N ASN A 132 -2.81 10.34 17.26
CA ASN A 132 -2.47 8.91 17.41
C ASN A 132 -2.76 8.43 18.84
N GLY A 133 -3.70 7.50 18.99
CA GLY A 133 -4.15 7.02 20.30
C GLY A 133 -5.09 5.81 20.23
N ASN A 134 -5.24 5.06 21.32
CA ASN A 134 -6.26 4.01 21.43
C ASN A 134 -7.49 4.55 22.18
N GLY A 135 -8.60 4.75 21.46
CA GLY A 135 -9.85 5.31 21.99
C GLY A 135 -11.03 5.13 21.02
N ASN A 136 -12.27 5.23 21.52
CA ASN A 136 -13.47 5.21 20.69
C ASN A 136 -13.93 6.65 20.42
N ASP A 137 -13.48 7.23 19.32
CA ASP A 137 -13.80 8.62 18.96
C ASP A 137 -14.93 8.72 17.93
N ASN A 138 -15.78 9.74 18.07
CA ASN A 138 -16.78 10.13 17.06
C ASN A 138 -16.48 11.56 16.57
N GLY A 139 -15.85 11.68 15.40
CA GLY A 139 -15.49 12.97 14.78
C GLY A 139 -14.85 12.83 13.39
N ASN A 140 -14.65 13.94 12.66
CA ASN A 140 -13.95 13.95 11.37
C ASN A 140 -12.48 14.36 11.59
N GLY A 141 -11.56 13.40 11.51
CA GLY A 141 -10.12 13.62 11.66
C GLY A 141 -9.27 12.48 11.07
N ASN A 142 -7.99 12.74 10.80
CA ASN A 142 -7.02 11.73 10.34
C ASN A 142 -6.12 11.31 11.51
N GLY A 143 -6.19 10.03 11.92
CA GLY A 143 -5.39 9.51 13.04
C GLY A 143 -5.01 8.04 12.87
N ASN A 144 -3.87 7.62 13.45
CA ASN A 144 -3.48 6.21 13.53
C ASN A 144 -3.72 5.68 14.95
N GLY A 145 -4.78 4.88 15.12
CA GLY A 145 -5.18 4.32 16.42
C GLY A 145 -6.01 3.05 16.29
N ASN A 146 -5.91 2.13 17.26
CA ASN A 146 -6.79 0.96 17.36
C ASN A 146 -8.07 1.35 18.14
N GLY A 147 -9.09 1.83 17.45
CA GLY A 147 -10.36 2.27 18.04
C GLY A 147 -11.57 2.00 17.13
N ASN A 148 -12.73 1.68 17.72
CA ASN A 148 -13.99 1.54 16.99
C ASN A 148 -14.72 2.90 16.97
N GLY A 149 -14.44 3.73 15.96
CA GLY A 149 -15.12 5.01 15.74
C GLY A 149 -15.97 5.01 14.46
N ASN A 150 -17.07 5.76 14.44
CA ASN A 150 -17.98 5.90 13.29
C ASN A 150 -17.81 7.31 12.68
N GLY A 151 -16.78 7.49 11.84
CA GLY A 151 -16.44 8.79 11.23
C GLY A 151 -15.78 8.66 9.86
N ASN A 152 -15.93 9.68 8.99
CA ASN A 152 -15.45 9.71 7.60
C ASN A 152 -14.00 10.22 7.51
N GLY A 153 -13.06 9.49 8.13
CA GLY A 153 -11.62 9.79 8.11
C GLY A 153 -10.80 8.72 7.38
N THR A 154 -9.74 9.12 6.69
CA THR A 154 -8.80 8.21 6.01
C THR A 154 -7.76 7.70 7.00
N ASN A 155 -7.89 6.45 7.46
CA ASN A 155 -6.93 5.81 8.37
C ASN A 155 -5.79 5.15 7.60
N ASN A 156 -4.54 5.43 8.00
CA ASN A 156 -3.38 4.62 7.66
C ASN A 156 -3.09 3.66 8.82
N ASN A 157 -3.43 2.38 8.70
CA ASN A 157 -2.52 1.25 8.98
C ASN A 157 -3.27 -0.07 9.11
N ASN A 158 -2.69 -1.09 8.48
CA ASN A 158 -2.75 -2.52 8.75
C ASN A 158 -3.91 -3.05 9.61
N GLY A 159 -4.92 -3.61 8.92
CA GLY A 159 -5.60 -4.82 9.36
C GLY A 159 -7.13 -4.75 9.54
N LYS A 160 -7.83 -5.20 8.48
CA LYS A 160 -9.26 -5.64 8.40
C LYS A 160 -10.29 -4.50 8.28
N GLU A 161 -10.74 -4.17 7.05
CA GLU A 161 -11.91 -4.73 6.32
C GLU A 161 -13.25 -4.38 7.00
N ASN A 162 -14.21 -3.68 6.37
CA ASN A 162 -14.73 -3.89 5.01
C ASN A 162 -15.44 -2.66 4.45
N GLY A 163 -15.31 -2.45 3.14
CA GLY A 163 -16.16 -1.53 2.40
C GLY A 163 -15.72 -1.27 0.96
N GLY A 164 -15.09 -2.22 0.27
CA GLY A 164 -14.66 -2.03 -1.11
C GLY A 164 -14.30 -3.36 -1.78
N LYS A 165 -15.08 -3.70 -2.81
CA LYS A 165 -14.95 -4.78 -3.81
C LYS A 165 -13.92 -5.89 -3.54
N LYS A 166 -14.42 -7.13 -3.39
CA LYS A 166 -13.69 -8.40 -3.45
C LYS A 166 -12.70 -8.41 -4.63
N TYR A 167 -11.41 -8.32 -4.36
CA TYR A 167 -10.39 -8.86 -5.24
C TYR A 167 -10.03 -10.25 -4.70
N ASP A 168 -10.22 -11.25 -5.56
CA ASP A 168 -9.98 -12.65 -5.31
C ASP A 168 -8.46 -12.93 -5.22
N ASP A 169 -7.91 -13.09 -4.01
CA ASP A 169 -6.58 -13.71 -3.84
C ASP A 169 -6.68 -15.19 -4.23
N GLU A 170 -6.54 -15.49 -5.52
CA GLU A 170 -6.73 -16.81 -6.17
C GLU A 170 -5.88 -17.94 -5.53
N VAL A 171 -4.81 -17.61 -4.78
CA VAL A 171 -3.70 -18.53 -4.44
C VAL A 171 -3.28 -18.58 -2.97
N ASP A 172 -4.00 -17.98 -2.02
CA ASP A 172 -3.62 -18.11 -0.61
C ASP A 172 -4.05 -19.49 -0.05
N TYR A 173 -3.13 -20.44 -0.05
CA TYR A 173 -3.32 -21.80 0.47
C TYR A 173 -2.03 -22.45 0.96
N ASP A 174 -2.18 -23.36 1.92
CA ASP A 174 -1.08 -24.23 2.39
C ASP A 174 -1.03 -25.53 1.60
N HIS A 175 0.18 -25.98 1.25
CA HIS A 175 0.40 -27.28 0.62
C HIS A 175 0.23 -28.40 1.65
N LEU A 176 -0.66 -29.36 1.38
CA LEU A 176 -0.82 -30.56 2.20
C LEU A 176 -0.10 -31.75 1.56
N SER A 177 0.20 -32.78 2.36
CA SER A 177 0.71 -34.05 1.85
C SER A 177 -0.25 -34.63 0.80
N PRO A 178 0.26 -35.20 -0.32
CA PRO A 178 -0.58 -35.80 -1.34
C PRO A 178 -1.53 -36.88 -0.77
N SER A 179 -2.62 -37.13 -1.48
CA SER A 179 -3.51 -38.26 -1.18
C SER A 179 -2.79 -39.60 -1.38
N LYS A 180 -3.41 -40.71 -0.95
CA LYS A 180 -2.89 -42.07 -1.21
C LYS A 180 -2.75 -42.38 -2.71
N SER A 181 -3.55 -41.73 -3.55
CA SER A 181 -3.50 -41.82 -5.01
C SER A 181 -2.46 -40.88 -5.65
N GLY A 182 -1.72 -40.11 -4.84
CA GLY A 182 -0.69 -39.17 -5.32
C GLY A 182 -1.21 -37.81 -5.76
N GLN A 183 -2.50 -37.51 -5.59
CA GLN A 183 -3.08 -36.20 -5.92
C GLN A 183 -2.63 -35.17 -4.89
N GLU A 184 -2.03 -34.08 -5.36
CA GLU A 184 -1.67 -32.94 -4.53
C GLU A 184 -2.93 -32.30 -3.93
N ARG A 185 -2.75 -31.70 -2.75
CA ARG A 185 -3.84 -31.09 -1.98
C ARG A 185 -3.43 -29.71 -1.49
N ALA A 186 -4.41 -28.84 -1.33
CA ALA A 186 -4.22 -27.51 -0.81
C ALA A 186 -5.30 -27.19 0.23
N TYR A 187 -4.88 -26.53 1.30
CA TYR A 187 -5.78 -26.00 2.33
C TYR A 187 -5.93 -24.49 2.15
N CYS A 188 -7.12 -24.04 1.76
CA CYS A 188 -7.39 -22.65 1.42
C CYS A 188 -7.36 -21.73 2.66
N LYS A 189 -6.56 -20.66 2.57
CA LYS A 189 -6.33 -19.65 3.60
C LYS A 189 -6.94 -18.29 3.25
N ALA A 190 -7.22 -18.06 1.96
CA ALA A 190 -7.96 -16.89 1.50
C ALA A 190 -9.29 -16.76 2.25
N LYS A 191 -9.54 -15.58 2.83
CA LYS A 191 -10.84 -15.27 3.45
C LYS A 191 -11.90 -15.19 2.35
N GLY A 192 -12.87 -16.09 2.40
CA GLY A 192 -13.94 -16.17 1.42
C GLY A 192 -14.70 -17.48 1.53
N ASP A 193 -15.47 -17.82 0.50
CA ASP A 193 -16.34 -18.99 0.50
C ASP A 193 -15.58 -20.32 0.62
N CYS A 194 -14.28 -20.31 0.28
CA CYS A 194 -13.39 -21.47 0.39
C CYS A 194 -12.51 -21.46 1.63
N TYR A 195 -12.68 -20.50 2.55
CA TYR A 195 -11.84 -20.43 3.74
C TYR A 195 -11.94 -21.74 4.53
N HIS A 196 -10.79 -22.35 4.83
CA HIS A 196 -10.66 -23.66 5.49
C HIS A 196 -11.11 -24.88 4.67
N GLN A 197 -11.35 -24.74 3.37
CA GLN A 197 -11.61 -25.88 2.49
C GLN A 197 -10.32 -26.55 2.05
N THR A 198 -10.36 -27.88 1.92
CA THR A 198 -9.28 -28.65 1.29
C THR A 198 -9.65 -28.99 -0.14
N LEU A 199 -8.89 -28.46 -1.10
CA LEU A 199 -9.02 -28.79 -2.51
C LEU A 199 -8.05 -29.91 -2.88
N VAL A 200 -8.50 -30.84 -3.70
CA VAL A 200 -7.72 -32.00 -4.17
C VAL A 200 -7.59 -31.92 -5.68
N CYS A 201 -6.36 -32.05 -6.18
CA CYS A 201 -6.11 -32.04 -7.61
C CYS A 201 -6.85 -33.18 -8.32
N PRO A 202 -7.43 -32.97 -9.52
CA PRO A 202 -8.08 -34.03 -10.27
C PRO A 202 -7.14 -35.20 -10.60
N SER A 203 -7.69 -36.41 -10.73
CA SER A 203 -6.90 -37.63 -10.97
C SER A 203 -6.13 -37.62 -12.29
N GLU A 204 -6.64 -36.90 -13.29
CA GLU A 204 -6.06 -36.74 -14.61
C GLU A 204 -4.93 -35.69 -14.66
N CYS A 205 -4.79 -34.88 -13.60
CA CYS A 205 -3.64 -33.99 -13.37
C CYS A 205 -3.29 -33.96 -11.87
N PRO A 206 -2.74 -35.04 -11.31
CA PRO A 206 -2.57 -35.16 -9.85
C PRO A 206 -1.54 -34.16 -9.31
N GLN A 207 -0.69 -33.60 -10.16
CA GLN A 207 0.40 -32.69 -9.78
C GLN A 207 0.13 -31.27 -10.28
N ARG A 208 0.47 -30.25 -9.48
CA ARG A 208 0.41 -28.84 -9.92
C ARG A 208 1.50 -28.53 -10.95
N LYS A 209 2.65 -29.19 -10.81
CA LYS A 209 3.85 -28.98 -11.64
C LYS A 209 4.32 -30.33 -12.20
N PRO A 210 3.67 -30.87 -13.25
CA PRO A 210 4.12 -32.14 -13.82
C PRO A 210 5.40 -31.96 -14.65
N LYS A 211 6.24 -33.00 -14.72
CA LYS A 211 7.53 -32.97 -15.44
C LYS A 211 7.41 -32.86 -16.97
N HIS A 212 6.30 -33.28 -17.56
CA HIS A 212 6.11 -33.27 -19.02
C HIS A 212 4.95 -32.35 -19.43
N ASN A 213 5.10 -31.06 -19.15
CA ASN A 213 4.06 -30.04 -19.35
C ASN A 213 3.59 -29.87 -20.82
N LYS A 214 4.31 -30.38 -21.83
CA LYS A 214 3.79 -30.49 -23.22
C LYS A 214 2.65 -31.48 -23.37
N LYS A 215 2.65 -32.54 -22.55
CA LYS A 215 1.76 -33.69 -22.68
C LYS A 215 0.80 -33.83 -21.50
N GLN A 216 1.13 -33.22 -20.37
CA GLN A 216 0.37 -33.32 -19.12
C GLN A 216 -0.04 -31.93 -18.65
N LYS A 217 -1.32 -31.80 -18.27
CA LYS A 217 -1.84 -30.60 -17.63
C LYS A 217 -1.40 -30.58 -16.17
N GLY A 218 -1.16 -29.37 -15.65
CA GLY A 218 -0.99 -29.16 -14.23
C GLY A 218 -2.33 -28.93 -13.55
N CYS A 219 -2.39 -29.30 -12.28
CA CYS A 219 -3.48 -28.89 -11.40
C CYS A 219 -3.40 -27.39 -11.10
N HIS A 220 -4.49 -26.68 -11.36
CA HIS A 220 -4.71 -25.30 -10.98
C HIS A 220 -5.68 -25.27 -9.82
N ILE A 221 -5.24 -24.70 -8.68
CA ILE A 221 -6.06 -24.59 -7.47
C ILE A 221 -6.52 -23.16 -7.34
N ASN A 222 -7.83 -22.97 -7.26
CA ASN A 222 -8.48 -21.69 -7.07
C ASN A 222 -9.19 -21.69 -5.71
N CYS A 223 -8.57 -21.03 -4.73
CA CYS A 223 -9.12 -20.85 -3.38
C CYS A 223 -9.97 -19.58 -3.23
N ALA A 224 -10.18 -18.83 -4.32
CA ALA A 224 -11.17 -17.77 -4.35
C ALA A 224 -12.58 -18.36 -4.53
N SER A 225 -13.61 -17.52 -4.70
CA SER A 225 -15.05 -17.87 -4.66
C SER A 225 -15.54 -19.17 -5.34
N LYS A 226 -14.80 -19.74 -6.31
CA LYS A 226 -15.19 -20.98 -7.01
C LYS A 226 -14.80 -22.28 -6.30
N CYS A 227 -13.85 -22.26 -5.36
CA CYS A 227 -13.35 -23.43 -4.62
C CYS A 227 -13.05 -24.64 -5.52
N GLU A 228 -12.30 -24.44 -6.62
CA GLU A 228 -12.12 -25.48 -7.63
C GLU A 228 -10.64 -25.87 -7.82
N ALA A 229 -10.41 -27.15 -8.08
CA ALA A 229 -9.14 -27.67 -8.60
C ALA A 229 -9.39 -28.20 -10.01
N THR A 230 -8.69 -27.63 -11.01
CA THR A 230 -8.94 -27.92 -12.43
C THR A 230 -7.65 -28.21 -13.18
N CYS A 231 -7.73 -29.01 -14.24
CA CYS A 231 -6.55 -29.30 -15.06
C CYS A 231 -6.36 -28.24 -16.15
N LYS A 232 -5.24 -27.52 -16.08
CA LYS A 232 -4.87 -26.47 -17.04
C LYS A 232 -3.49 -26.71 -17.63
N TRP A 233 -3.30 -26.26 -18.87
CA TRP A 233 -1.97 -26.15 -19.45
C TRP A 233 -1.23 -25.00 -18.78
N ARG A 234 0.03 -25.20 -18.40
CA ARG A 234 0.85 -24.18 -17.74
C ARG A 234 1.51 -23.25 -18.77
N LYS A 235 0.71 -22.69 -19.66
CA LYS A 235 1.14 -21.83 -20.77
C LYS A 235 0.15 -20.66 -20.92
N PRO A 236 0.51 -19.60 -21.65
CA PRO A 236 -0.41 -18.49 -21.89
C PRO A 236 -1.74 -18.97 -22.48
N GLU A 237 -2.85 -18.56 -21.88
CA GLU A 237 -4.18 -18.70 -22.47
C GLU A 237 -4.44 -17.48 -23.36
N CYS A 238 -4.22 -17.64 -24.66
CA CYS A 238 -4.30 -16.53 -25.60
C CYS A 238 -5.69 -15.90 -25.73
N ASP A 239 -6.76 -16.59 -25.32
CA ASP A 239 -8.13 -16.05 -25.27
C ASP A 239 -8.52 -15.55 -23.87
N GLY A 240 -7.60 -15.59 -22.91
CA GLY A 240 -7.80 -15.13 -21.54
C GLY A 240 -7.50 -13.65 -21.35
N TYR A 241 -7.98 -13.10 -20.23
CA TYR A 241 -7.67 -11.73 -19.82
C TYR A 241 -6.17 -11.50 -19.69
N GLY A 242 -5.72 -10.31 -20.10
CA GLY A 242 -4.32 -9.92 -20.03
C GLY A 242 -3.44 -10.66 -21.04
N SER A 243 -4.00 -11.34 -22.05
CA SER A 243 -3.18 -12.03 -23.05
C SER A 243 -2.61 -11.08 -24.09
N ILE A 244 -1.38 -11.32 -24.54
CA ILE A 244 -0.80 -10.77 -25.77
C ILE A 244 -0.29 -11.95 -26.60
N CYS A 245 -0.97 -12.25 -27.71
CA CYS A 245 -0.61 -13.36 -28.60
C CYS A 245 -0.79 -12.96 -30.07
N TYR A 246 -0.26 -13.74 -31.00
CA TYR A 246 -0.40 -13.48 -32.44
C TYR A 246 0.19 -12.10 -32.83
N ASP A 247 -0.43 -11.35 -33.74
CA ASP A 247 0.13 -10.20 -34.46
C ASP A 247 -0.29 -8.79 -33.96
N PRO A 248 0.25 -8.31 -32.83
CA PRO A 248 -0.14 -8.79 -31.52
C PRO A 248 -1.59 -8.40 -31.21
N ARG A 249 -2.38 -9.44 -30.93
CA ARG A 249 -3.73 -9.36 -30.38
C ARG A 249 -3.65 -9.33 -28.85
N PHE A 250 -4.31 -8.34 -28.27
CA PHE A 250 -4.45 -8.11 -26.84
C PHE A 250 -5.86 -8.50 -26.39
N ILE A 251 -5.97 -8.94 -25.15
CA ILE A 251 -7.25 -9.01 -24.43
C ILE A 251 -7.10 -8.22 -23.14
N GLY A 252 -7.87 -7.14 -23.01
CA GLY A 252 -7.81 -6.22 -21.89
C GLY A 252 -8.28 -6.83 -20.57
N GLY A 253 -8.06 -6.11 -19.47
CA GLY A 253 -8.66 -6.40 -18.17
C GLY A 253 -10.19 -6.30 -18.18
N ASP A 254 -10.75 -5.55 -19.13
CA ASP A 254 -12.18 -5.46 -19.43
C ASP A 254 -12.70 -6.63 -20.30
N GLY A 255 -11.83 -7.55 -20.69
CA GLY A 255 -12.15 -8.70 -21.55
C GLY A 255 -12.33 -8.33 -23.02
N VAL A 256 -12.09 -7.07 -23.41
CA VAL A 256 -12.21 -6.65 -24.80
C VAL A 256 -10.95 -7.02 -25.56
N MET A 257 -11.14 -7.74 -26.66
CA MET A 257 -10.07 -8.05 -27.61
C MET A 257 -9.78 -6.82 -28.50
N PHE A 258 -8.50 -6.53 -28.71
CA PHE A 258 -8.05 -5.50 -29.65
C PHE A 258 -6.66 -5.79 -30.21
N TYR A 259 -6.31 -5.13 -31.30
CA TYR A 259 -4.98 -5.15 -31.90
C TYR A 259 -4.25 -3.86 -31.61
N PHE A 260 -2.96 -3.96 -31.32
CA PHE A 260 -2.08 -2.81 -31.23
C PHE A 260 -0.86 -3.07 -32.10
N HIS A 261 -0.85 -2.46 -33.29
CA HIS A 261 0.26 -2.57 -34.23
C HIS A 261 1.23 -1.39 -34.03
N GLY A 262 1.97 -1.38 -32.92
CA GLY A 262 3.08 -0.45 -32.76
C GLY A 262 4.11 -0.63 -33.90
N ALA A 263 4.86 0.41 -34.21
CA ALA A 263 5.89 0.37 -35.24
C ALA A 263 6.88 -0.78 -35.03
N LYS A 264 7.32 -1.40 -36.13
CA LYS A 264 8.40 -2.40 -36.09
C LYS A 264 9.67 -1.77 -35.51
N ASP A 265 10.41 -2.56 -34.74
CA ASP A 265 11.60 -2.17 -33.98
C ASP A 265 11.32 -1.07 -32.92
N GLY A 266 10.04 -0.79 -32.65
CA GLY A 266 9.60 0.16 -31.64
C GLY A 266 9.54 -0.44 -30.24
N ASN A 267 9.55 0.43 -29.23
CA ASN A 267 9.35 0.06 -27.83
C ASN A 267 8.13 0.78 -27.27
N PHE A 268 7.31 0.06 -26.50
CA PHE A 268 6.05 0.58 -26.00
C PHE A 268 5.79 0.14 -24.56
N ALA A 269 5.32 1.06 -23.72
CA ALA A 269 4.82 0.75 -22.39
C ALA A 269 3.45 0.05 -22.52
N ILE A 270 3.41 -1.25 -22.22
CA ILE A 270 2.14 -2.00 -22.18
C ILE A 270 1.46 -1.84 -20.83
N VAL A 271 2.22 -1.63 -19.75
CA VAL A 271 1.72 -1.32 -18.41
C VAL A 271 2.64 -0.26 -17.81
N SER A 272 2.09 0.79 -17.20
CA SER A 272 2.85 1.78 -16.45
C SER A 272 2.00 2.27 -15.28
N ASP A 273 2.41 1.86 -14.09
CA ASP A 273 1.79 2.20 -12.82
C ASP A 273 2.87 2.70 -11.85
N ASP A 274 2.48 3.17 -10.67
CA ASP A 274 3.40 3.82 -9.75
C ASP A 274 4.52 2.87 -9.25
N LYS A 275 4.26 1.57 -9.20
CA LYS A 275 5.21 0.54 -8.70
C LYS A 275 5.69 -0.45 -9.77
N LEU A 276 5.11 -0.43 -10.97
CA LEU A 276 5.37 -1.40 -12.01
C LEU A 276 5.28 -0.74 -13.38
N GLN A 277 6.33 -0.90 -14.19
CA GLN A 277 6.28 -0.64 -15.62
C GLN A 277 6.70 -1.88 -16.39
N ILE A 278 5.94 -2.20 -17.43
CA ILE A 278 6.30 -3.26 -18.38
C ILE A 278 6.36 -2.64 -19.76
N ASN A 279 7.53 -2.72 -20.38
CA ASN A 279 7.77 -2.31 -21.76
C ASN A 279 7.88 -3.53 -22.67
N ALA A 280 7.42 -3.42 -23.90
CA ALA A 280 7.57 -4.43 -24.94
C ALA A 280 8.38 -3.87 -26.11
N HIS A 281 9.29 -4.69 -26.62
CA HIS A 281 9.96 -4.47 -27.90
C HIS A 281 9.23 -5.22 -29.01
N PHE A 282 8.89 -4.51 -30.07
CA PHE A 282 8.13 -5.04 -31.20
C PHE A 282 9.06 -5.33 -32.37
N ILE A 283 9.00 -6.53 -32.91
CA ILE A 283 9.59 -6.87 -34.22
C ILE A 283 8.51 -6.89 -35.28
N GLY A 284 8.86 -6.82 -36.56
CA GLY A 284 7.86 -6.85 -37.60
C GLY A 284 8.36 -6.92 -39.02
N THR A 285 7.41 -7.01 -39.94
CA THR A 285 7.64 -6.95 -41.39
C THR A 285 6.58 -6.10 -42.07
N ARG A 286 6.95 -5.49 -43.21
CA ARG A 286 6.01 -4.83 -44.11
C ARG A 286 6.01 -5.54 -45.46
N PRO A 287 5.02 -6.40 -45.72
CA PRO A 287 4.88 -7.01 -47.04
C PRO A 287 4.65 -5.94 -48.11
N GLN A 288 5.07 -6.21 -49.35
CA GLN A 288 4.88 -5.26 -50.46
C GLN A 288 3.39 -4.93 -50.64
N GLY A 289 3.08 -3.65 -50.82
CA GLY A 289 1.70 -3.17 -51.03
C GLY A 289 0.89 -2.95 -49.75
N ARG A 290 1.47 -3.15 -48.56
CA ARG A 290 0.82 -2.81 -47.28
C ARG A 290 1.24 -1.43 -46.78
N THR A 291 0.30 -0.74 -46.15
CA THR A 291 0.52 0.57 -45.52
C THR A 291 0.94 0.48 -44.06
N ARG A 292 0.86 -0.71 -43.45
CA ARG A 292 1.17 -0.96 -42.04
C ARG A 292 2.04 -2.19 -41.87
N ASP A 293 2.82 -2.19 -40.80
CA ASP A 293 3.62 -3.33 -40.38
C ASP A 293 2.73 -4.39 -39.74
N PHE A 294 3.08 -5.65 -39.96
CA PHE A 294 2.75 -6.71 -39.02
C PHE A 294 3.81 -6.71 -37.95
N THR A 295 3.39 -6.81 -36.68
CA THR A 295 4.30 -6.79 -35.56
C THR A 295 3.99 -7.88 -34.54
N TRP A 296 5.01 -8.23 -33.76
CA TRP A 296 4.97 -9.22 -32.68
C TRP A 296 5.86 -8.76 -31.54
N VAL A 297 5.54 -9.18 -30.31
CA VAL A 297 6.37 -8.85 -29.13
C VAL A 297 7.57 -9.78 -29.10
N GLN A 298 8.78 -9.24 -29.23
CA GLN A 298 10.01 -10.05 -29.12
C GLN A 298 10.58 -10.07 -27.71
N ALA A 299 10.43 -8.97 -26.97
CA ALA A 299 10.97 -8.88 -25.62
C ALA A 299 10.07 -8.06 -24.70
N LEU A 300 10.15 -8.36 -23.41
CA LEU A 300 9.55 -7.62 -22.32
C LEU A 300 10.64 -7.16 -21.35
N ALA A 301 10.54 -5.93 -20.86
CA ALA A 301 11.24 -5.47 -19.66
C ALA A 301 10.22 -5.18 -18.58
N VAL A 302 10.28 -5.94 -17.49
CA VAL A 302 9.51 -5.77 -16.27
C VAL A 302 10.36 -4.94 -15.30
N ILE A 303 9.93 -3.71 -15.06
CA ILE A 303 10.64 -2.69 -14.28
C ILE A 303 9.83 -2.42 -13.02
N PHE A 304 10.44 -2.59 -11.86
CA PHE A 304 9.83 -2.37 -10.54
C PHE A 304 10.94 -2.00 -9.56
N ASP A 305 10.63 -1.16 -8.58
CA ASP A 305 11.65 -0.54 -7.72
C ASP A 305 12.80 0.06 -8.56
N SER A 306 14.05 -0.31 -8.27
CA SER A 306 15.24 0.03 -9.09
C SER A 306 15.65 -1.07 -10.06
N LEU A 307 14.90 -2.17 -10.14
CA LEU A 307 15.30 -3.43 -10.78
C LEU A 307 14.68 -3.55 -12.18
N THR A 308 15.32 -4.35 -13.03
CA THR A 308 14.80 -4.67 -14.36
C THR A 308 15.03 -6.14 -14.71
N LEU A 309 13.92 -6.84 -14.93
CA LEU A 309 13.90 -8.20 -15.47
C LEU A 309 13.55 -8.14 -16.96
N VAL A 310 14.40 -8.71 -17.81
CA VAL A 310 14.17 -8.79 -19.26
C VAL A 310 13.90 -10.22 -19.66
N ILE A 311 12.85 -10.42 -20.46
CA ILE A 311 12.54 -11.70 -21.09
C ILE A 311 12.50 -11.48 -22.61
N GLY A 312 13.20 -12.30 -23.38
CA GLY A 312 13.31 -12.14 -24.82
C GLY A 312 13.16 -13.45 -25.58
N ALA A 313 12.70 -13.34 -26.83
CA ALA A 313 12.79 -14.37 -27.86
C ALA A 313 14.02 -14.09 -28.73
N ASN A 314 15.00 -15.00 -28.67
CA ASN A 314 16.21 -14.95 -29.47
C ASN A 314 15.86 -15.14 -30.95
N ARG A 315 16.54 -14.38 -31.83
CA ARG A 315 16.41 -14.57 -33.27
C ARG A 315 16.86 -15.99 -33.63
N VAL A 316 16.02 -16.71 -34.36
CA VAL A 316 16.32 -18.03 -34.90
C VAL A 316 16.03 -18.05 -36.40
N SER A 317 16.95 -18.61 -37.18
CA SER A 317 16.75 -18.75 -38.63
C SER A 317 15.75 -19.85 -38.95
N HIS A 318 15.87 -20.99 -38.27
CA HIS A 318 14.97 -22.12 -38.36
C HIS A 318 14.53 -22.51 -36.96
N TRP A 319 13.23 -22.79 -36.82
CA TRP A 319 12.69 -23.21 -35.54
C TRP A 319 12.97 -24.69 -35.28
N ASP A 320 13.44 -24.98 -34.07
CA ASP A 320 13.60 -26.33 -33.53
C ASP A 320 13.01 -26.35 -32.12
N ASP A 321 11.99 -27.19 -31.88
CA ASP A 321 11.34 -27.32 -30.58
C ASP A 321 12.28 -27.87 -29.48
N ASN A 322 13.45 -28.38 -29.87
CA ASN A 322 14.50 -28.87 -28.99
C ASN A 322 15.58 -27.82 -28.68
N ILE A 323 15.45 -26.59 -29.19
CA ILE A 323 16.33 -25.47 -28.88
C ILE A 323 15.54 -24.45 -28.08
N ASP A 324 16.14 -23.95 -27.00
CA ASP A 324 15.53 -22.88 -26.23
C ASP A 324 15.87 -21.54 -26.89
N ALA A 325 14.85 -20.90 -27.44
CA ALA A 325 14.92 -19.56 -28.01
C ALA A 325 14.57 -18.48 -26.97
N LEU A 326 14.36 -18.85 -25.70
CA LEU A 326 14.13 -17.92 -24.61
C LEU A 326 15.45 -17.35 -24.07
N SER A 327 15.47 -16.07 -23.74
CA SER A 327 16.51 -15.45 -22.91
C SER A 327 15.89 -14.71 -21.74
N VAL A 328 16.58 -14.75 -20.60
CA VAL A 328 16.17 -14.07 -19.37
C VAL A 328 17.38 -13.33 -18.82
N ARG A 329 17.22 -12.05 -18.48
CA ARG A 329 18.27 -11.22 -17.88
C ARG A 329 17.77 -10.47 -16.66
N TRP A 330 18.56 -10.47 -15.60
CA TRP A 330 18.30 -9.75 -14.36
C TRP A 330 19.34 -8.64 -14.22
N ASP A 331 18.90 -7.37 -14.27
CA ASP A 331 19.77 -6.18 -14.22
C ASP A 331 20.96 -6.22 -15.19
N GLY A 332 20.75 -6.86 -16.35
CA GLY A 332 21.75 -7.00 -17.41
C GLY A 332 22.48 -8.35 -17.39
N ASP A 333 22.50 -9.06 -16.26
CA ASP A 333 23.14 -10.38 -16.16
C ASP A 333 22.24 -11.49 -16.68
N THR A 334 22.85 -12.51 -17.31
CA THR A 334 22.08 -13.64 -17.85
C THR A 334 21.61 -14.55 -16.72
N VAL A 335 20.32 -14.86 -16.71
CA VAL A 335 19.74 -15.84 -15.79
C VAL A 335 19.70 -17.19 -16.47
N ASN A 336 20.44 -18.16 -15.93
CA ASN A 336 20.37 -19.54 -16.41
C ASN A 336 19.31 -20.32 -15.62
N ILE A 337 18.29 -20.80 -16.32
CA ILE A 337 17.22 -21.63 -15.75
C ILE A 337 17.38 -23.02 -16.38
N PRO A 338 17.70 -24.05 -15.58
CA PRO A 338 17.85 -25.43 -16.07
C PRO A 338 16.70 -25.88 -16.97
N TYR A 339 16.98 -26.84 -17.85
CA TYR A 339 16.00 -27.37 -18.83
C TYR A 339 15.01 -28.38 -18.24
N ASP A 340 15.07 -28.64 -16.93
CA ASP A 340 14.07 -29.48 -16.29
C ASP A 340 12.76 -28.69 -16.11
N ALA A 341 11.61 -29.35 -16.29
CA ALA A 341 10.30 -28.69 -16.35
C ALA A 341 9.76 -28.22 -14.97
N GLU A 342 10.61 -28.25 -13.95
CA GLU A 342 10.36 -27.77 -12.59
C GLU A 342 11.47 -26.79 -12.13
N ALA A 343 12.36 -26.39 -13.04
CA ALA A 343 13.51 -25.57 -12.72
C ALA A 343 13.04 -24.19 -12.30
N GLU A 344 13.49 -23.76 -11.12
CA GLU A 344 13.18 -22.46 -10.58
C GLU A 344 14.45 -21.65 -10.38
N TRP A 345 14.35 -20.36 -10.71
CA TRP A 345 15.28 -19.34 -10.30
C TRP A 345 14.54 -18.35 -9.40
N ARG A 346 15.13 -18.02 -8.24
CA ARG A 346 14.56 -17.11 -7.27
C ARG A 346 15.56 -16.03 -6.89
N ASN A 347 15.10 -14.79 -6.83
CA ASN A 347 15.88 -13.68 -6.29
C ASN A 347 14.94 -12.67 -5.62
N GLY A 348 15.00 -12.60 -4.29
CA GLY A 348 14.12 -11.75 -3.49
C GLY A 348 12.64 -12.01 -3.80
N GLN A 349 11.96 -11.00 -4.32
CA GLN A 349 10.54 -11.05 -4.68
C GLN A 349 10.24 -11.66 -6.06
N VAL A 350 11.27 -12.10 -6.80
CA VAL A 350 11.10 -12.65 -8.15
C VAL A 350 11.30 -14.15 -8.17
N LEU A 351 10.35 -14.83 -8.80
CA LEU A 351 10.40 -16.25 -9.16
C LEU A 351 10.30 -16.36 -10.68
N ILE A 352 11.18 -17.15 -11.27
CA ILE A 352 11.07 -17.58 -12.66
C ILE A 352 11.10 -19.10 -12.66
N GLU A 353 10.09 -19.70 -13.24
CA GLU A 353 9.88 -21.14 -13.23
C GLU A 353 9.71 -21.64 -14.66
N ARG A 354 10.36 -22.76 -15.02
CA ARG A 354 10.03 -23.49 -16.23
C ARG A 354 8.63 -24.08 -16.13
N THR A 355 7.79 -23.76 -17.10
CA THR A 355 6.50 -24.44 -17.25
C THR A 355 6.52 -25.47 -18.36
N ASP A 356 7.69 -25.66 -18.98
CA ASP A 356 8.01 -26.71 -19.96
C ASP A 356 9.54 -26.82 -20.04
N GLU A 357 10.05 -27.89 -20.63
CA GLU A 357 11.50 -28.14 -20.76
C GLU A 357 12.20 -27.01 -21.53
N ARG A 358 11.50 -26.35 -22.47
CA ARG A 358 12.02 -25.27 -23.33
C ARG A 358 10.94 -24.27 -23.66
N ASN A 359 11.34 -23.03 -23.94
CA ASN A 359 10.52 -21.97 -24.51
C ASN A 359 9.28 -21.56 -23.71
N ASN A 360 9.06 -22.07 -22.50
CA ASN A 360 7.92 -21.69 -21.67
C ASN A 360 8.37 -21.44 -20.22
N ILE A 361 7.98 -20.29 -19.68
CA ILE A 361 8.25 -19.93 -18.30
C ILE A 361 7.04 -19.24 -17.66
N LEU A 362 7.02 -19.29 -16.34
CA LEU A 362 6.17 -18.48 -15.49
C LEU A 362 7.08 -17.51 -14.73
N VAL A 363 6.81 -16.21 -14.88
CA VAL A 363 7.47 -15.16 -14.11
C VAL A 363 6.49 -14.68 -13.05
N LYS A 364 6.95 -14.57 -11.80
CA LYS A 364 6.20 -13.92 -10.72
C LYS A 364 7.06 -12.84 -10.08
N VAL A 365 6.51 -11.64 -9.98
CA VAL A 365 7.00 -10.57 -9.12
C VAL A 365 5.98 -10.41 -7.99
N SER A 366 6.38 -10.80 -6.77
CA SER A 366 5.49 -10.91 -5.62
C SER A 366 4.68 -9.62 -5.41
N GLY A 367 3.37 -9.77 -5.20
CA GLY A 367 2.44 -8.66 -5.00
C GLY A 367 2.25 -7.72 -6.21
N SER A 368 2.83 -8.03 -7.38
CA SER A 368 2.79 -7.16 -8.55
C SER A 368 2.16 -7.85 -9.76
N VAL A 369 2.84 -8.86 -10.32
CA VAL A 369 2.44 -9.49 -11.58
C VAL A 369 2.89 -10.94 -11.67
N GLU A 370 2.04 -11.77 -12.25
CA GLU A 370 2.34 -13.11 -12.75
C GLU A 370 2.21 -13.12 -14.28
N ILE A 371 3.19 -13.70 -14.97
CA ILE A 371 3.27 -13.70 -16.43
C ILE A 371 3.57 -15.13 -16.90
N TYR A 372 2.60 -15.77 -17.54
CA TYR A 372 2.91 -16.93 -18.38
C TYR A 372 3.51 -16.42 -19.68
N ILE A 373 4.63 -17.01 -20.11
CA ILE A 373 5.35 -16.61 -21.31
C ILE A 373 5.70 -17.88 -22.11
N ARG A 374 5.46 -17.81 -23.41
CA ARG A 374 5.87 -18.83 -24.38
C ARG A 374 6.57 -18.18 -25.57
N VAL A 375 7.71 -18.72 -25.96
CA VAL A 375 8.35 -18.40 -27.24
C VAL A 375 7.82 -19.33 -28.32
N ARG A 376 7.46 -18.78 -29.47
CA ARG A 376 7.05 -19.55 -30.64
C ARG A 376 7.47 -18.89 -31.95
N PRO A 377 7.59 -19.65 -33.04
CA PRO A 377 7.85 -19.10 -34.36
C PRO A 377 6.55 -18.72 -35.05
N ILE A 378 6.67 -18.04 -36.17
CA ILE A 378 5.60 -17.98 -37.18
C ILE A 378 5.74 -19.18 -38.11
N GLY A 379 4.74 -20.06 -38.12
CA GLY A 379 4.77 -21.27 -38.93
C GLY A 379 4.58 -20.99 -40.42
N LYS A 380 5.09 -21.87 -41.30
CA LYS A 380 4.92 -21.76 -42.76
C LYS A 380 3.45 -21.64 -43.19
N LYS A 381 2.56 -22.40 -42.56
CA LYS A 381 1.10 -22.35 -42.81
C LYS A 381 0.53 -20.98 -42.45
N GLU A 382 0.90 -20.45 -41.28
CA GLU A 382 0.48 -19.14 -40.81
C GLU A 382 0.97 -18.03 -41.74
N ASN A 383 2.27 -18.02 -42.06
CA ASN A 383 2.87 -17.09 -43.01
C ASN A 383 2.15 -17.08 -44.36
N ARG A 384 1.80 -18.26 -44.90
CA ARG A 384 1.07 -18.39 -46.16
C ARG A 384 -0.36 -17.85 -46.06
N VAL A 385 -1.09 -18.19 -44.99
CA VAL A 385 -2.51 -17.80 -44.81
C VAL A 385 -2.63 -16.29 -44.64
N HIS A 386 -1.78 -15.69 -43.82
CA HIS A 386 -1.83 -14.26 -43.50
C HIS A 386 -1.04 -13.38 -44.50
N LYS A 387 -0.27 -14.02 -45.40
CA LYS A 387 0.58 -13.38 -46.41
C LYS A 387 1.59 -12.42 -45.77
N TYR A 388 2.26 -12.85 -44.70
CA TYR A 388 3.27 -12.03 -44.01
C TYR A 388 4.52 -11.82 -44.87
N GLN A 389 4.80 -12.71 -45.83
CA GLN A 389 5.99 -12.64 -46.70
C GLN A 389 7.29 -12.64 -45.90
N LEU A 390 7.36 -13.48 -44.86
CA LEU A 390 8.58 -13.60 -44.04
C LEU A 390 9.76 -14.12 -44.86
N PRO A 391 10.98 -13.61 -44.64
CA PRO A 391 12.20 -14.14 -45.23
C PRO A 391 12.51 -15.55 -44.70
N ASP A 392 13.17 -16.37 -45.52
CA ASP A 392 13.46 -17.78 -45.20
C ASP A 392 14.53 -17.97 -44.10
N ASP A 393 15.31 -16.93 -43.81
CA ASP A 393 16.41 -16.93 -42.84
C ASP A 393 16.01 -16.44 -41.43
N ASN A 394 14.71 -16.25 -41.18
CA ASN A 394 14.19 -15.80 -39.90
C ASN A 394 12.81 -16.42 -39.61
N ALA A 395 12.71 -17.16 -38.51
CA ALA A 395 11.47 -17.78 -38.06
C ALA A 395 10.55 -16.82 -37.29
N PHE A 396 11.00 -15.58 -37.03
CA PHE A 396 10.27 -14.55 -36.27
C PHE A 396 9.80 -15.11 -34.91
N ALA A 397 10.74 -15.66 -34.14
CA ALA A 397 10.48 -16.07 -32.77
C ALA A 397 10.00 -14.87 -31.94
N HIS A 398 8.87 -15.04 -31.27
CA HIS A 398 8.20 -14.00 -30.50
C HIS A 398 7.53 -14.58 -29.26
N LEU A 399 7.11 -13.68 -28.36
CA LEU A 399 6.46 -13.99 -27.11
C LEU A 399 4.94 -14.02 -27.28
N GLU A 400 4.33 -15.11 -26.84
CA GLU A 400 2.95 -15.15 -26.38
C GLU A 400 2.96 -14.99 -24.87
N THR A 401 2.11 -14.12 -24.32
CA THR A 401 2.05 -13.88 -22.89
C THR A 401 0.63 -13.82 -22.35
N GLN A 402 0.49 -14.12 -21.06
CA GLN A 402 -0.73 -13.86 -20.30
C GLN A 402 -0.35 -13.25 -18.95
N PHE A 403 -0.79 -12.01 -18.73
CA PHE A 403 -0.55 -11.27 -17.50
C PHE A 403 -1.71 -11.45 -16.52
N LYS A 404 -1.36 -11.67 -15.25
CA LYS A 404 -2.26 -11.54 -14.10
C LYS A 404 -1.66 -10.51 -13.15
N PHE A 405 -2.40 -9.46 -12.84
CA PHE A 405 -1.93 -8.39 -11.96
C PHE A 405 -2.65 -8.47 -10.61
N SER A 406 -1.95 -8.11 -9.53
CA SER A 406 -2.52 -8.17 -8.17
C SER A 406 -2.86 -6.79 -7.60
N ASN A 407 -1.98 -5.79 -7.80
CA ASN A 407 -2.08 -4.48 -7.12
C ASN A 407 -1.88 -3.31 -8.08
N LEU A 408 -2.63 -3.28 -9.18
CA LEU A 408 -2.66 -2.09 -10.05
C LEU A 408 -3.46 -0.97 -9.37
N SER A 409 -2.98 0.26 -9.48
CA SER A 409 -3.73 1.45 -9.07
C SER A 409 -4.91 1.71 -10.02
N ASP A 410 -5.89 2.48 -9.56
CA ASP A 410 -7.02 2.93 -10.37
C ASP A 410 -6.61 3.82 -11.56
N ASP A 411 -5.37 4.34 -11.53
CA ASP A 411 -4.81 5.22 -12.54
C ASP A 411 -3.84 4.51 -13.51
N VAL A 412 -3.71 3.18 -13.44
CA VAL A 412 -2.73 2.41 -14.24
C VAL A 412 -2.77 2.77 -15.73
N GLU A 413 -1.63 3.12 -16.32
CA GLU A 413 -1.46 3.47 -17.73
C GLU A 413 -0.83 2.33 -18.54
N GLY A 414 -0.66 2.56 -19.85
CA GLY A 414 -0.11 1.61 -20.80
C GLY A 414 -1.15 1.06 -21.77
N VAL A 415 -0.68 0.47 -22.87
CA VAL A 415 -1.55 -0.11 -23.92
C VAL A 415 -2.54 -1.11 -23.34
N LEU A 416 -2.04 -2.03 -22.50
CA LEU A 416 -2.84 -3.03 -21.78
C LEU A 416 -3.30 -2.49 -20.43
N GLY A 417 -2.43 -1.84 -19.66
CA GLY A 417 -2.70 -1.43 -18.28
C GLY A 417 -3.96 -0.56 -18.13
N LYS A 418 -4.18 0.41 -19.03
CA LYS A 418 -5.39 1.27 -18.98
C LYS A 418 -6.72 0.51 -19.01
N THR A 419 -6.72 -0.71 -19.56
CA THR A 419 -7.93 -1.55 -19.65
C THR A 419 -8.34 -2.16 -18.31
N TYR A 420 -7.48 -2.07 -17.29
CA TYR A 420 -7.74 -2.52 -15.93
C TYR A 420 -8.32 -1.41 -15.04
N ARG A 421 -8.42 -0.15 -15.51
CA ARG A 421 -8.96 0.93 -14.69
C ARG A 421 -10.44 0.73 -14.39
N PRO A 422 -10.90 1.06 -13.18
CA PRO A 422 -12.33 1.12 -12.88
C PRO A 422 -13.07 2.05 -13.85
N GLY A 423 -14.15 1.57 -14.44
CA GLY A 423 -14.96 2.36 -15.37
C GLY A 423 -14.32 2.61 -16.73
N TYR A 424 -13.18 1.98 -17.05
CA TYR A 424 -12.62 2.04 -18.40
C TYR A 424 -13.64 1.54 -19.43
N VAL A 425 -13.83 2.32 -20.48
CA VAL A 425 -14.64 1.93 -21.64
C VAL A 425 -13.73 1.88 -22.85
N SER A 426 -13.51 0.68 -23.36
CA SER A 426 -12.68 0.49 -24.55
C SER A 426 -13.26 1.25 -25.76
N PRO A 427 -12.46 2.12 -26.42
CA PRO A 427 -12.92 2.90 -27.56
C PRO A 427 -12.93 2.09 -28.86
N VAL A 428 -12.46 0.83 -28.83
CA VAL A 428 -12.35 0.02 -30.04
C VAL A 428 -13.73 -0.44 -30.51
N LYS A 429 -13.91 -0.48 -31.83
CA LYS A 429 -15.18 -0.91 -32.42
C LYS A 429 -15.42 -2.40 -32.15
N ARG A 430 -16.48 -2.74 -31.41
CA ARG A 430 -16.85 -4.15 -31.18
C ARG A 430 -17.48 -4.78 -32.43
N GLY A 431 -17.35 -6.10 -32.57
CA GLY A 431 -17.98 -6.87 -33.65
C GLY A 431 -17.30 -6.77 -35.02
N VAL A 432 -16.10 -6.17 -35.10
CA VAL A 432 -15.25 -6.26 -36.30
C VAL A 432 -14.13 -7.28 -36.09
N PRO A 433 -13.61 -7.91 -37.16
CA PRO A 433 -12.58 -8.95 -37.02
C PRO A 433 -11.27 -8.46 -36.39
N MET A 434 -10.87 -7.22 -36.67
CA MET A 434 -9.61 -6.63 -36.18
C MET A 434 -9.85 -5.23 -35.61
N PRO A 435 -10.37 -5.14 -34.38
CA PRO A 435 -10.54 -3.86 -33.70
C PRO A 435 -9.18 -3.29 -33.31
N ILE A 436 -8.79 -2.14 -33.85
CA ILE A 436 -7.47 -1.55 -33.61
C ILE A 436 -7.55 -0.50 -32.50
N MET A 437 -6.65 -0.63 -31.52
CA MET A 437 -6.44 0.36 -30.48
C MET A 437 -5.32 1.32 -30.90
N GLY A 438 -5.63 2.62 -30.89
CA GLY A 438 -4.64 3.68 -31.09
C GLY A 438 -3.89 4.05 -29.82
N GLY A 439 -3.15 5.16 -29.89
CA GLY A 439 -2.35 5.69 -28.78
C GLY A 439 -0.90 5.25 -28.77
N GLU A 440 -0.36 4.85 -29.93
CA GLU A 440 1.05 4.53 -30.12
C GLU A 440 1.97 5.64 -29.60
N ASP A 441 1.67 6.89 -29.97
CA ASP A 441 2.44 8.07 -29.58
C ASP A 441 2.42 8.37 -28.07
N LYS A 442 1.40 7.86 -27.35
CA LYS A 442 1.27 8.04 -25.90
C LYS A 442 2.18 7.10 -25.12
N TYR A 443 2.35 5.89 -25.63
CA TYR A 443 3.02 4.79 -24.94
C TYR A 443 4.37 4.42 -25.54
N GLN A 444 4.79 5.05 -26.64
CA GLN A 444 6.12 4.85 -27.20
C GLN A 444 7.19 5.25 -26.18
N THR A 445 8.13 4.34 -25.93
CA THR A 445 9.31 4.57 -25.09
C THR A 445 10.56 4.69 -25.97
N PRO A 446 11.54 5.55 -25.60
CA PRO A 446 12.81 5.66 -26.34
C PRO A 446 13.62 4.37 -26.42
N SER A 447 13.47 3.48 -25.44
CA SER A 447 14.13 2.18 -25.38
C SER A 447 13.31 1.20 -24.56
N LEU A 448 13.65 -0.09 -24.66
CA LEU A 448 13.05 -1.14 -23.83
C LEU A 448 13.18 -0.87 -22.32
N PHE A 449 14.24 -0.16 -21.91
CA PHE A 449 14.54 0.13 -20.50
C PHE A 449 14.00 1.48 -20.01
N SER A 450 13.57 2.34 -20.93
CA SER A 450 13.13 3.69 -20.58
C SER A 450 11.79 3.65 -19.83
N THR A 451 11.74 4.33 -18.69
CA THR A 451 10.49 4.53 -17.94
C THR A 451 9.67 5.73 -18.45
N PHE A 452 10.18 6.42 -19.47
CA PHE A 452 9.55 7.61 -20.01
C PHE A 452 8.70 7.32 -21.25
N CYS A 453 7.44 7.75 -21.20
CA CYS A 453 6.53 7.96 -22.33
C CYS A 453 5.51 9.05 -21.94
N LYS A 454 4.73 9.58 -22.91
CA LYS A 454 3.82 10.72 -22.65
C LYS A 454 2.78 10.45 -21.56
N SER A 455 2.39 9.19 -21.39
CA SER A 455 1.40 8.76 -20.39
C SER A 455 1.97 7.77 -19.38
N CYS A 456 3.29 7.59 -19.33
CA CYS A 456 3.92 6.70 -18.34
C CYS A 456 3.87 7.35 -16.97
N ARG A 457 3.63 6.53 -15.94
CA ARG A 457 3.49 6.97 -14.55
C ARG A 457 4.67 6.56 -13.68
N PHE A 458 5.25 5.41 -13.98
CA PHE A 458 6.31 4.83 -13.17
C PHE A 458 7.51 5.78 -13.08
N GLN A 459 7.98 5.99 -11.86
CA GLN A 459 9.20 6.73 -11.58
C GLN A 459 10.16 5.78 -10.87
N ARG A 460 11.35 5.57 -11.45
CA ARG A 460 12.39 4.83 -10.72
C ARG A 460 12.70 5.56 -9.42
N PRO A 461 12.65 4.88 -8.26
CA PRO A 461 13.14 5.45 -7.02
C PRO A 461 14.59 5.90 -7.23
N SER A 462 14.90 7.12 -6.78
CA SER A 462 16.28 7.59 -6.76
C SER A 462 17.09 6.67 -5.87
N VAL A 463 18.19 6.11 -6.40
CA VAL A 463 19.15 5.38 -5.58
C VAL A 463 19.70 6.38 -4.57
N SER A 464 19.30 6.26 -3.31
CA SER A 464 19.93 6.98 -2.22
C SER A 464 21.37 6.50 -2.16
N VAL A 465 22.29 7.30 -2.71
CA VAL A 465 23.71 7.15 -2.47
C VAL A 465 23.88 7.29 -0.97
N ALA A 466 24.02 6.15 -0.27
CA ALA A 466 24.56 6.14 1.06
C ALA A 466 25.93 6.80 0.96
N ARG A 467 26.04 8.04 1.44
CA ARG A 467 27.34 8.64 1.70
C ARG A 467 27.96 7.77 2.78
N ILE A 468 28.92 6.94 2.36
CA ILE A 468 29.82 6.21 3.26
C ILE A 468 30.58 7.22 4.11
#